data_AF-A0A1Y1Z7M6-F1
#
_entry.id   AF-A0A1Y1Z7M6-F1
#
_cell.length_a   1.000
_cell.length_b   1.000
_cell.length_c   1.000
_cell.angle_alpha   90.00
_cell.angle_beta   90.00
_cell.angle_gamma   90.00
#
_symmetry.space_group_name_H-M   'P 1'
#
loop_
_entity.id
_entity.type
_entity.pdbx_description
1 polymer ?
#
loop_
_entity_poly.entity_id
_entity_poly.type
_entity_poly.pdbx_seq_one_letter_code
_entity_poly.pdbx_strand_id
1 'polypeptide(L)' 'GEINWDCPCLGDMTKGPCAEEFKAAFSCYIYSKADPKGMDCLEKFKGMQDCFRKYPDVYKDNIFDDD' A
#
# COMPACT_ATOMS: atom_id res chain seq x y z
N GLY A 1 -14.49 3.07 10.09
CA GLY A 1 -14.74 3.24 8.65
C GLY A 1 -14.27 1.99 7.98
N GLU A 2 -15.14 1.29 7.25
CA GLU A 2 -14.78 0.04 6.59
C GLU A 2 -14.14 0.34 5.23
N ILE A 3 -13.09 -0.40 4.87
CA ILE A 3 -12.38 -0.22 3.61
C ILE A 3 -13.01 -1.15 2.59
N ASN A 4 -13.53 -0.58 1.49
CA ASN A 4 -14.05 -1.36 0.39
C ASN A 4 -12.92 -1.79 -0.55
N TRP A 5 -12.40 -2.99 -0.34
CA TRP A 5 -11.31 -3.57 -1.14
C TRP A 5 -11.71 -3.92 -2.59
N ASP A 6 -13.01 -3.95 -2.89
CA ASP A 6 -13.55 -4.15 -4.24
C ASP A 6 -13.73 -2.83 -5.00
N CYS A 7 -13.39 -1.69 -4.39
CA CYS A 7 -13.42 -0.41 -5.09
C CYS A 7 -12.39 -0.41 -6.23
N PRO A 8 -12.79 -0.10 -7.48
CA PRO A 8 -11.84 0.03 -8.59
C PRO A 8 -10.79 1.13 -8.34
N CYS A 9 -11.05 2.04 -7.40
CA CYS A 9 -10.12 3.06 -6.94
C CYS A 9 -8.86 2.52 -6.23
N LEU A 10 -8.91 1.32 -5.65
CA LEU A 10 -7.76 0.71 -4.96
C LEU A 10 -6.85 -0.08 -5.91
N GLY A 11 -7.22 -0.16 -7.19
CA GLY A 11 -6.43 -0.72 -8.28
C GLY A 11 -6.07 -2.20 -8.10
N ASP A 12 -5.23 -2.68 -9.03
CA ASP A 12 -4.72 -4.06 -9.05
C ASP A 12 -3.81 -4.39 -7.85
N MET A 13 -3.44 -3.38 -7.04
CA MET A 13 -2.59 -3.57 -5.86
C MET A 13 -3.25 -4.45 -4.78
N THR A 14 -4.58 -4.56 -4.79
CA THR A 14 -5.34 -5.41 -3.85
C THR A 14 -5.39 -6.89 -4.24
N LYS A 15 -4.89 -7.24 -5.44
CA LYS A 15 -4.95 -8.58 -6.03
C LYS A 15 -3.58 -9.15 -6.42
N GLY A 16 -2.51 -8.39 -6.22
CA GLY A 16 -1.13 -8.81 -6.51
C GLY A 16 -0.43 -9.56 -5.36
N PRO A 17 0.81 -10.02 -5.56
CA PRO A 17 1.58 -10.78 -4.57
C PRO A 17 1.90 -10.00 -3.29
N CYS A 18 1.85 -8.66 -3.33
CA CYS A 18 2.02 -7.77 -2.17
C CYS A 18 0.71 -7.19 -1.65
N ALA A 19 -0.43 -7.78 -2.01
CA ALA A 19 -1.74 -7.28 -1.63
C ALA A 19 -1.96 -7.28 -0.11
N GLU A 20 -1.39 -8.22 0.63
CA GLU A 20 -1.52 -8.27 2.09
C GLU A 20 -0.78 -7.10 2.74
N GLU A 21 0.44 -6.82 2.33
CA GLU A 21 1.24 -5.68 2.79
C GLU A 21 0.60 -4.35 2.42
N PHE A 22 0.06 -4.23 1.20
CA PHE A 22 -0.71 -3.05 0.79
C PHE A 22 -1.95 -2.88 1.65
N LYS A 23 -2.74 -3.93 1.87
CA LYS A 23 -3.95 -3.88 2.71
C LYS A 23 -3.61 -3.48 4.15
N ALA A 24 -2.52 -4.00 4.70
CA ALA A 24 -2.05 -3.66 6.04
C ALA A 24 -1.60 -2.19 6.15
N ALA A 25 -0.82 -1.69 5.20
CA ALA A 25 -0.36 -0.31 5.19
C ALA A 25 -1.51 0.67 4.97
N PHE A 26 -2.37 0.38 3.98
CA PHE A 26 -3.51 1.23 3.63
C PHE A 26 -4.56 1.26 4.74
N SER A 27 -4.85 0.11 5.37
CA SER A 27 -5.76 0.10 6.52
C SER A 27 -5.22 0.86 7.70
N CYS A 28 -3.94 0.70 8.03
CA CYS A 28 -3.29 1.50 9.06
C CYS A 28 -3.42 3.00 8.74
N TYR A 29 -3.13 3.41 7.51
CA TYR A 29 -3.26 4.81 7.10
C TYR A 29 -4.68 5.34 7.27
N ILE A 30 -5.71 4.60 6.82
CA ILE A 30 -7.11 5.02 6.93
C ILE A 30 -7.54 5.22 8.39
N TYR A 31 -7.10 4.33 9.28
CA TYR A 31 -7.42 4.37 10.71
C TYR A 31 -6.50 5.25 11.56
N SER A 32 -5.34 5.64 11.03
CA SER A 32 -4.36 6.47 11.73
C SER A 32 -5.00 7.78 12.19
N LYS A 33 -4.77 8.10 13.46
CA LYS A 33 -5.11 9.38 14.09
C LYS A 33 -3.87 10.23 14.38
N ALA A 34 -2.69 9.79 13.93
CA ALA A 34 -1.46 10.55 14.07
C ALA A 34 -1.54 11.86 13.25
N ASP A 35 -0.78 12.87 13.69
CA ASP A 35 -0.58 14.11 12.94
C ASP A 35 0.93 14.29 12.67
N PRO A 36 1.39 14.22 11.41
CA PRO A 36 0.61 13.93 10.20
C PRO A 36 0.08 12.47 10.13
N LYS A 37 -1.05 12.31 9.43
CA LYS A 37 -1.71 11.01 9.26
C LYS A 37 -0.78 9.99 8.63
N GLY A 38 -0.67 8.81 9.25
CA GLY A 38 0.13 7.70 8.76
C GLY A 38 1.56 7.64 9.28
N MET A 39 2.00 8.58 10.14
CA MET A 39 3.32 8.49 10.76
C MET A 39 3.52 7.22 11.61
N ASP A 40 2.46 6.72 12.23
CA ASP A 40 2.42 5.46 12.97
C ASP A 40 2.45 4.22 12.06
N CYS A 41 2.22 4.40 10.76
CA CYS A 41 2.10 3.31 9.78
C CYS A 41 3.35 3.14 8.90
N LEU A 42 4.40 3.95 9.12
CA LEU A 42 5.60 3.98 8.28
C LEU A 42 6.26 2.60 8.13
N GLU A 43 6.27 1.78 9.18
CA GLU A 43 6.80 0.42 9.12
C GLU A 43 6.01 -0.47 8.16
N LYS A 44 4.67 -0.33 8.13
CA LYS A 44 3.80 -1.07 7.20
C LYS A 44 4.03 -0.61 5.76
N PHE A 45 4.17 0.69 5.53
CA PHE A 45 4.53 1.23 4.22
C PHE A 45 5.90 0.74 3.74
N LYS A 46 6.88 0.66 4.65
CA LYS A 46 8.19 0.11 4.34
C LYS A 46 8.10 -1.36 3.93
N GLY A 47 7.35 -2.19 4.68
CA GLY A 47 7.12 -3.59 4.34
C GLY A 47 6.46 -3.77 2.96
N MET A 48 5.49 -2.92 2.64
CA MET A 48 4.86 -2.88 1.32
C MET A 48 5.87 -2.51 0.22
N GLN A 49 6.68 -1.48 0.40
CA GLN A 49 7.74 -1.11 -0.55
C GLN A 49 8.78 -2.22 -0.73
N ASP A 50 9.19 -2.86 0.36
CA ASP A 50 10.12 -3.99 0.30
C ASP A 50 9.52 -5.20 -0.43
N CYS A 51 8.22 -5.45 -0.28
CA CYS A 51 7.55 -6.46 -1.08
C CYS A 51 7.54 -6.07 -2.56
N PHE A 52 7.20 -4.83 -2.88
CA PHE A 52 7.16 -4.40 -4.27
C PHE A 52 8.51 -4.49 -4.98
N ARG A 53 9.61 -4.19 -4.27
CA ARG A 53 10.99 -4.38 -4.80
C ARG A 53 11.31 -5.84 -5.14
N LYS A 54 10.63 -6.82 -4.53
CA LYS A 54 10.78 -8.25 -4.86
C LYS A 54 10.03 -8.63 -6.13
N TYR A 55 9.01 -7.85 -6.53
CA TYR A 55 8.19 -8.11 -7.71
C TYR A 55 8.22 -6.93 -8.69
N PRO A 56 9.42 -6.53 -9.18
CA PRO A 56 9.56 -5.36 -10.04
C PRO A 56 8.80 -5.51 -11.36
N ASP A 57 8.59 -6.72 -11.87
CA ASP A 57 7.84 -6.95 -13.11
C ASP A 57 6.32 -6.72 -12.97
N VAL A 58 5.79 -6.77 -11.73
CA VAL A 58 4.37 -6.56 -11.44
C VAL A 58 4.09 -5.10 -11.06
N TYR A 59 5.03 -4.48 -10.35
CA TYR A 59 4.83 -3.16 -9.76
C TYR A 59 5.69 -2.05 -10.40
N LYS A 60 6.42 -2.33 -11.48
CA LYS A 60 7.29 -1.37 -12.18
C LYS A 60 6.58 -0.06 -12.51
N ASP A 61 5.39 -0.16 -13.10
CA ASP A 61 4.59 0.99 -13.54
C ASP A 61 3.95 1.78 -12.39
N ASN A 62 3.92 1.22 -11.16
CA ASN A 62 3.23 1.84 -10.02
C ASN A 62 4.19 2.47 -8.99
N ILE A 63 5.51 2.33 -9.17
CA ILE A 63 6.51 2.66 -8.13
C ILE A 63 7.65 3.54 -8.66
N PHE A 64 7.81 3.62 -9.98
CA PHE A 64 8.90 4.36 -10.60
C PHE A 64 8.37 5.27 -11.70
N ASP A 65 7.64 6.31 -11.28
CA ASP A 65 7.63 7.57 -12.02
C ASP A 65 8.17 8.63 -11.03
N ASP A 66 9.47 8.54 -10.80
CA ASP A 66 10.30 9.62 -10.24
C ASP A 66 11.11 10.14 -11.43
N ASP A 67 10.47 10.93 -12.29
CA ASP A 67 11.11 11.88 -13.21
C ASP A 67 10.38 13.23 -13.14
#